data_AF-A0A7S3RLJ5-F1
#
_entry.id   AF-A0A7S3RLJ5-F1
#
_cell.length_a   1.000
_cell.length_b   1.000
_cell.length_c   1.000
_cell.angle_alpha   90.00
_cell.angle_beta   90.00
_cell.angle_gamma   90.00
#
_symmetry.space_group_name_H-M   'P 1'
#
loop_
_entity.id
_entity.type
_entity.pdbx_description
1 polymer ?
#
loop_
_entity_poly.entity_id
_entity_poly.type
_entity_poly.pdbx_seq_one_letter_code
_entity_poly.pdbx_strand_id
1 'polypeptide(L)'
;MITFGALLGKCSLHQLWLIATFEIIFYSLNEAIGVGLFQAVDMGGSMYVHTFGAYFGVACAFFYYPKKAFEWKGNCASSYSSNLVAMVGTLFLWMFWPSFNGALASGFSQQ
;
A
#
# COMPACT_ATOMS: atom_id res chain seq x y z
N MET A 1 -2.84 2.20 -1.93
CA MET A 1 -1.73 3.20 -1.95
C MET A 1 -0.35 2.57 -1.68
N ILE A 2 -0.23 1.53 -0.85
CA ILE A 2 1.05 0.83 -0.63
C ILE A 2 1.62 0.28 -1.94
N THR A 3 0.77 -0.34 -2.76
CA THR A 3 1.06 -0.77 -4.15
C THR A 3 1.69 0.34 -5.01
N PHE A 4 1.21 1.58 -4.87
CA PHE A 4 1.72 2.70 -5.66
C PHE A 4 3.15 3.06 -5.27
N GLY A 5 3.55 2.84 -4.01
CA GLY A 5 4.94 2.98 -3.58
C GLY A 5 5.89 2.06 -4.36
N ALA A 6 5.48 0.81 -4.61
CA ALA A 6 6.27 -0.13 -5.41
C ALA A 6 6.36 0.27 -6.89
N LEU A 7 5.32 0.93 -7.42
CA LEU A 7 5.18 1.34 -8.81
C LEU A 7 5.60 2.79 -9.09
N LEU A 8 6.03 3.53 -8.06
CA LEU A 8 6.34 4.96 -8.15
C LEU A 8 7.39 5.21 -9.24
N GLY A 9 7.07 6.13 -10.16
CA GLY A 9 7.95 6.51 -11.27
C GLY A 9 8.04 5.49 -12.42
N LYS A 10 7.30 4.38 -12.37
CA LYS A 10 7.34 3.30 -13.38
C LYS A 10 6.08 3.22 -14.24
N CYS A 11 4.93 3.62 -13.69
CA CYS A 11 3.63 3.57 -14.37
C CYS A 11 3.08 4.97 -14.64
N SER A 12 2.32 5.12 -15.73
CA SER A 12 1.54 6.32 -16.02
C SER A 12 0.29 6.42 -15.15
N LEU A 13 -0.30 7.62 -15.04
CA LEU A 13 -1.51 7.82 -14.23
C LEU A 13 -2.68 6.90 -14.67
N HIS A 14 -2.87 6.70 -15.97
CA HIS A 14 -3.90 5.81 -16.50
C HIS A 14 -3.67 4.34 -16.10
N GLN A 15 -2.41 3.90 -16.10
CA GLN A 15 -2.05 2.55 -15.64
C GLN A 15 -2.30 2.39 -14.14
N LEU A 16 -1.99 3.41 -13.33
CA LEU A 16 -2.26 3.40 -11.90
C LEU A 16 -3.75 3.32 -11.59
N TRP A 17 -4.60 4.02 -12.36
CA TRP A 17 -6.05 3.91 -12.26
C TRP A 17 -6.54 2.48 -12.51
N LEU A 18 -6.05 1.84 -13.58
CA LEU A 18 -6.41 0.47 -13.90
C LEU A 18 -5.96 -0.50 -12.80
N ILE A 19 -4.72 -0.35 -12.32
CA ILE A 19 -4.18 -1.17 -11.23
C ILE A 19 -5.01 -1.01 -9.96
N ALA A 20 -5.38 0.21 -9.59
CA ALA A 20 -6.23 0.46 -8.41
C ALA A 20 -7.61 -0.22 -8.53
N THR A 21 -8.25 -0.15 -9.70
CA THR A 21 -9.54 -0.82 -9.92
C THR A 21 -9.45 -2.33 -9.67
N PHE A 22 -8.39 -2.98 -10.18
CA PHE A 22 -8.18 -4.41 -9.93
C PHE A 22 -7.77 -4.71 -8.48
N GLU A 23 -6.90 -3.87 -7.89
CA GLU A 23 -6.45 -4.01 -6.50
C GLU A 23 -7.63 -4.08 -5.53
N ILE A 24 -8.66 -3.24 -5.71
CA ILE A 24 -9.87 -3.24 -4.86
C ILE A 24 -10.65 -4.56 -4.98
N ILE A 25 -10.75 -5.14 -6.17
CA ILE A 25 -11.45 -6.43 -6.37
C ILE A 25 -10.72 -7.55 -5.60
N PHE A 26 -9.40 -7.64 -5.74
CA PHE A 26 -8.59 -8.66 -5.06
C PHE A 26 -8.51 -8.44 -3.55
N TYR A 27 -8.42 -7.19 -3.09
CA TYR A 27 -8.48 -6.84 -1.68
C TYR A 27 -9.79 -7.34 -1.06
N SER A 28 -10.92 -6.99 -1.70
CA SER A 28 -12.25 -7.34 -1.19
C SER A 28 -12.46 -8.85 -1.13
N LEU A 29 -11.96 -9.58 -2.13
CA LEU A 29 -11.99 -11.05 -2.13
C LEU A 29 -11.13 -11.64 -1.00
N ASN A 30 -9.91 -11.12 -0.82
CA ASN A 30 -8.99 -11.57 0.22
C ASN A 30 -9.56 -11.34 1.63
N GLU A 31 -10.16 -10.17 1.85
CA GLU A 31 -10.83 -9.84 3.10
C GLU A 31 -12.09 -10.71 3.32
N ALA A 32 -12.92 -10.90 2.30
CA ALA A 32 -14.11 -11.76 2.40
C ALA A 32 -13.77 -13.20 2.77
N ILE A 33 -12.68 -13.75 2.23
CA ILE A 33 -12.20 -15.09 2.59
C ILE A 33 -11.58 -15.08 3.99
N GLY A 34 -10.66 -14.16 4.25
CA GLY A 34 -9.91 -14.13 5.51
C GLY A 34 -10.77 -13.83 6.74
N VAL A 35 -11.57 -12.78 6.67
CA VAL A 35 -12.47 -12.38 7.76
C VAL A 35 -13.74 -13.21 7.73
N GLY A 36 -14.38 -13.35 6.57
CA GLY A 36 -15.68 -14.02 6.47
C GLY A 36 -15.62 -15.54 6.66
N LEU A 37 -14.68 -16.22 6.00
CA LEU A 37 -14.58 -17.68 6.05
C LEU A 37 -13.65 -18.16 7.17
N PHE A 38 -12.44 -17.59 7.27
CA PHE A 38 -11.43 -18.04 8.23
C PHE A 38 -11.52 -17.36 9.60
N GLN A 39 -12.34 -16.31 9.74
CA GLN A 39 -12.49 -15.56 10.99
C GLN A 39 -11.15 -15.05 11.53
N ALA A 40 -10.21 -14.71 10.63
CA ALA A 40 -8.91 -14.20 11.03
C ALA A 40 -9.01 -12.74 11.50
N VAL A 41 -8.24 -12.41 12.54
CA VAL A 41 -8.27 -11.08 13.18
C VAL A 41 -7.07 -10.27 12.76
N ASP A 42 -7.31 -9.07 12.24
CA ASP A 42 -6.26 -8.16 11.76
C ASP A 42 -6.72 -6.69 11.86
N MET A 43 -6.94 -6.23 13.09
CA MET A 43 -7.53 -4.92 13.37
C MET A 43 -6.73 -3.74 12.80
N GLY A 44 -5.39 -3.85 12.79
CA GLY A 44 -4.49 -2.85 12.21
C GLY A 44 -4.24 -3.03 10.71
N GLY A 45 -4.91 -3.99 10.06
CA GLY A 45 -4.73 -4.26 8.63
C GLY A 45 -3.31 -4.70 8.24
N SER A 46 -2.55 -5.29 9.17
CA SER A 46 -1.17 -5.73 8.90
C SER A 46 -1.11 -6.78 7.79
N MET A 47 -2.07 -7.71 7.75
CA MET A 47 -2.20 -8.73 6.72
C MET A 47 -3.00 -8.21 5.52
N TYR A 48 -4.22 -7.71 5.74
CA TYR A 48 -5.15 -7.38 4.64
C TYR A 48 -4.80 -6.09 3.91
N VAL A 49 -4.17 -5.12 4.57
CA VAL A 49 -3.79 -3.84 3.96
C VAL A 49 -2.29 -3.83 3.63
N HIS A 50 -1.43 -4.00 4.64
CA HIS A 50 0.01 -3.78 4.48
C HIS A 50 0.69 -4.91 3.70
N THR A 51 0.52 -6.15 4.16
CA THR A 51 1.13 -7.32 3.53
C THR A 51 0.57 -7.53 2.13
N PHE A 52 -0.76 -7.55 1.99
CA PHE A 52 -1.42 -7.63 0.69
C PHE A 52 -0.94 -6.54 -0.28
N GLY A 53 -1.03 -5.26 0.10
CA GLY A 53 -0.65 -4.15 -0.78
C GLY A 53 0.85 -4.15 -1.15
N ALA A 54 1.72 -4.56 -0.22
CA ALA A 54 3.16 -4.68 -0.51
C ALA A 54 3.44 -5.78 -1.54
N TYR A 55 2.90 -6.99 -1.34
CA TYR A 55 3.12 -8.11 -2.26
C TYR A 55 2.41 -7.91 -3.60
N PHE A 56 1.20 -7.36 -3.60
CA PHE A 56 0.48 -7.00 -4.83
C PHE A 56 1.30 -6.00 -5.66
N GLY A 57 1.79 -4.92 -5.04
CA GLY A 57 2.63 -3.94 -5.73
C GLY A 57 3.95 -4.49 -6.25
N VAL A 58 4.64 -5.34 -5.48
CA VAL A 58 5.86 -6.01 -5.95
C VAL A 58 5.57 -6.95 -7.13
N ALA A 59 4.47 -7.70 -7.08
CA ALA A 59 4.04 -8.55 -8.18
C ALA A 59 3.73 -7.71 -9.43
N CYS A 60 2.97 -6.63 -9.30
CA CYS A 60 2.71 -5.69 -10.40
C CYS A 60 4.02 -5.14 -10.97
N ALA A 61 4.97 -4.72 -10.12
CA ALA A 61 6.26 -4.19 -10.56
C ALA A 61 7.09 -5.24 -11.32
N PHE A 62 7.06 -6.49 -10.87
CA PHE A 62 7.75 -7.61 -11.50
C PHE A 62 7.19 -7.91 -12.90
N PHE A 63 5.86 -7.99 -13.03
CA PHE A 63 5.20 -8.33 -14.30
C PHE A 63 5.11 -7.14 -15.27
N TYR A 64 5.20 -5.90 -14.79
CA TYR A 64 5.09 -4.71 -15.64
C TYR A 64 6.16 -4.67 -16.72
N TYR A 65 7.45 -4.79 -16.38
CA TYR A 65 8.53 -4.85 -17.37
C TYR A 65 9.86 -5.36 -16.78
N PRO A 66 10.04 -6.68 -16.59
CA PRO A 66 11.15 -7.23 -15.79
C PRO A 66 12.55 -6.89 -16.33
N LYS A 67 12.72 -6.75 -17.66
CA LYS A 67 14.01 -6.38 -18.26
C LYS A 67 14.38 -4.89 -18.07
N LYS A 68 13.41 -3.97 -18.20
CA LYS A 68 13.67 -2.54 -17.92
C LYS A 68 13.73 -2.25 -16.43
N ALA A 69 13.12 -3.05 -15.55
CA ALA A 69 13.21 -2.81 -14.11
C ALA A 69 14.67 -2.83 -13.59
N PHE A 70 15.53 -3.65 -14.18
CA PHE A 70 16.97 -3.69 -13.89
C PHE A 70 17.78 -2.58 -14.60
N GLU A 71 17.33 -2.14 -15.77
CA GLU A 71 18.00 -1.11 -16.58
C GLU A 71 17.50 0.32 -16.28
N TRP A 72 16.40 0.45 -15.53
CA TRP A 72 15.75 1.72 -15.25
C TRP A 72 16.66 2.55 -14.35
N LYS A 73 17.37 3.50 -14.96
CA LYS A 73 18.13 4.56 -14.30
C LYS A 73 17.26 5.79 -14.03
N GLY A 74 16.00 5.58 -13.64
CA GLY A 74 15.17 6.71 -13.26
C GLY A 74 15.80 7.43 -12.07
N ASN A 75 15.62 8.76 -12.04
CA ASN A 75 16.26 9.59 -11.06
C ASN A 75 15.56 9.45 -9.69
N CYS A 76 15.85 8.35 -8.98
CA CYS A 76 15.45 8.13 -7.58
C CYS A 76 16.27 8.97 -6.58
N ALA A 77 17.01 9.96 -7.07
CA ALA A 77 17.73 10.88 -6.22
C ALA A 77 16.72 11.78 -5.48
N SER A 78 16.95 11.96 -4.18
CA SER A 78 16.23 12.96 -3.41
C SER A 78 17.00 14.28 -3.38
N SER A 79 16.28 15.36 -3.14
CA SER A 79 16.80 16.68 -2.83
C SER A 79 16.38 17.08 -1.41
N TYR A 80 17.01 18.12 -0.84
CA TYR A 80 16.60 18.64 0.46
C TYR A 80 15.11 18.99 0.51
N SER A 81 14.62 19.72 -0.50
CA SER A 81 13.21 20.11 -0.57
C SER A 81 12.26 18.92 -0.74
N SER A 82 12.62 17.91 -1.54
CA SER A 82 11.79 16.70 -1.66
C SER A 82 11.75 15.88 -0.38
N ASN A 83 12.86 15.84 0.38
CA ASN A 83 12.90 15.18 1.67
C ASN A 83 12.04 15.92 2.70
N LEU A 84 12.01 17.26 2.71
CA LEU A 84 11.10 18.02 3.57
C LEU A 84 9.63 17.68 3.29
N VAL A 85 9.23 17.62 2.02
CA VAL A 85 7.85 17.23 1.64
C VAL A 85 7.55 15.79 2.05
N ALA A 86 8.50 14.86 1.86
CA ALA A 86 8.34 13.47 2.30
C ALA A 86 8.16 13.37 3.82
N MET A 87 8.93 14.14 4.60
CA MET A 87 8.85 14.17 6.07
C MET A 87 7.51 14.70 6.58
N VAL A 88 6.90 15.67 5.89
CA VAL A 88 5.52 16.09 6.21
C VAL A 88 4.57 14.89 6.11
N GLY A 89 4.63 14.14 5.01
CA GLY A 89 3.83 12.92 4.85
C GLY A 89 4.10 11.89 5.95
N THR A 90 5.37 11.65 6.29
CA THR A 90 5.77 10.73 7.37
C THR A 90 5.18 11.12 8.72
N LEU A 91 5.23 12.41 9.09
CA LEU A 91 4.70 12.88 10.37
C LEU A 91 3.18 12.73 10.44
N PHE A 92 2.46 13.03 9.36
CA PHE A 92 1.01 12.82 9.31
C PHE A 92 0.66 11.33 9.46
N LEU A 93 1.34 10.45 8.73
CA LEU A 93 1.14 9.00 8.87
C LEU A 93 1.40 8.54 10.31
N TRP A 94 2.49 9.01 10.93
CA TRP A 94 2.84 8.63 12.30
C TRP A 94 1.83 9.13 13.33
N MET A 95 1.44 10.40 13.26
CA MET A 95 0.47 11.01 14.19
C MET A 95 -0.91 10.35 14.12
N PHE A 96 -1.37 9.98 12.91
CA PHE A 96 -2.67 9.33 12.71
C PHE A 96 -2.63 7.80 12.78
N TRP A 97 -1.45 7.20 12.94
CA TRP A 97 -1.28 5.74 13.01
C TRP A 97 -2.11 5.09 14.14
N PRO A 98 -2.17 5.65 15.37
CA PRO A 98 -3.03 5.09 16.42
C PRO A 98 -4.50 5.07 16.03
N SER A 99 -4.98 6.14 15.37
CA SER A 99 -6.36 6.21 14.88
C SER A 99 -6.62 5.17 13.78
N PHE A 100 -5.67 4.95 12.87
CA PHE A 100 -5.77 3.92 11.84
C PHE A 100 -5.92 2.51 12.45
N ASN A 101 -5.08 2.16 13.42
CA ASN A 101 -5.13 0.85 14.09
C ASN A 101 -6.40 0.66 14.95
N GLY A 102 -6.95 1.73 15.51
CA GLY A 102 -8.14 1.70 16.35
C GLY A 102 -9.46 1.89 15.59
N ALA A 103 -9.43 2.15 14.28
CA ALA A 103 -10.62 2.56 13.52
C ALA A 103 -11.73 1.50 13.52
N LEU A 104 -11.34 0.22 13.49
CA LEU A 104 -12.27 -0.92 13.49
C LEU A 104 -12.43 -1.56 14.88
N ALA A 105 -11.81 -0.96 15.90
CA ALA A 105 -11.96 -1.42 17.28
C ALA A 105 -13.34 -1.09 17.83
N SER A 106 -13.88 -2.01 18.63
CA SER A 106 -15.12 -1.80 19.38
C SER A 106 -14.91 -2.08 20.87
N GLY A 107 -15.62 -1.34 21.73
CA GLY A 107 -15.58 -1.53 23.18
C GLY A 107 -14.20 -1.30 23.80
N PHE A 108 -13.76 -2.22 24.68
CA PHE A 108 -12.49 -2.12 25.39
C PHE A 108 -11.25 -2.32 24.51
N SER A 109 -11.42 -2.76 23.25
CA SER A 109 -10.32 -2.94 22.30
C SER A 109 -9.79 -1.62 21.71
N GLN A 110 -10.39 -0.50 22.10
CA GLN A 110 -10.12 0.85 21.56
C GLN A 110 -9.28 1.72 22.52
N GLN A 111 -8.96 1.22 23.72
CA GLN A 111 -8.16 1.89 24.76
C GLN A 111 -6.68 1.56 24.65
#